data_AF-A0A1Q7NMT0-F1
#
_entry.id   AF-A0A1Q7NMT0-F1
#
_cell.length_a   1.000
_cell.length_b   1.000
_cell.length_c   1.000
_cell.angle_alpha   90.00
_cell.angle_beta   90.00
_cell.angle_gamma   90.00
#
_symmetry.space_group_name_H-M   'P 1'
#
loop_
_entity.id
_entity.type
_entity.pdbx_description
1 polymer ?
#
loop_
_entity_poly.entity_id
_entity_poly.type
_entity_poly.pdbx_seq_one_letter_code
_entity_poly.pdbx_strand_id
1 'polypeptide(L)'
;MNRRPGYLLLLIVATAAIAAGSWALIHLKALKRQALPQSDVLNQTSLRSADPDLWARSMEKVTEDRGHSGDVALEIPPELRHYEDRHWFLATQVAEVKKFSVQPVQDFVDLAAMIERGEVVPVPAVTDTYILLGVGARVDGSVFTRYVARQNIELNDEAGLRDAYARLETAHANLQKEISGLQKQLGGLKKSDLTKQDELQKEINARQQELKSNDEDKAQLDKYYGQSYVQSYSSAESRPKLWRDYESLQALAKNFRGRSFNLDDSSDRQALKIYLLSSLRPEGLKILEEVAQRYHDKFDRPLLVSSLIRPEQYQRALRRVNRYAVLIDTPPHSTGLAFDIDYRYLSGAEQNFLMTELARLKDEGRIEVIRERGANYHVFAFIDGQRPSDELITASLEAAGGPEQEADHAEKRDQGTIRRLRRLHRFKKQ
;
A
#
# COMPACT_ATOMS: atom_id res chain seq x y z
N MET A 1 68.75 3.18 -11.12
CA MET A 1 67.48 3.41 -10.37
C MET A 1 66.42 2.44 -10.88
N ASN A 2 66.40 1.20 -10.38
CA ASN A 2 65.42 0.16 -10.78
C ASN A 2 64.42 -0.05 -9.64
N ARG A 3 63.30 0.68 -9.66
CA ARG A 3 62.17 0.42 -8.76
C ARG A 3 61.07 -0.31 -9.51
N ARG A 4 61.19 -1.65 -9.44
CA ARG A 4 60.16 -2.68 -9.27
C ARG A 4 58.78 -2.41 -9.94
N PRO A 5 58.58 -2.85 -11.20
CA PRO A 5 57.26 -2.90 -11.83
C PRO A 5 56.22 -3.76 -11.08
N GLY A 6 56.67 -4.62 -10.15
CA GLY A 6 55.78 -5.47 -9.35
C GLY A 6 54.82 -4.71 -8.40
N TYR A 7 55.19 -3.51 -7.94
CA TYR A 7 54.29 -2.72 -7.07
C TYR A 7 53.09 -2.17 -7.82
N LEU A 8 53.26 -1.82 -9.10
CA LEU A 8 52.20 -1.27 -9.93
C LEU A 8 51.17 -2.36 -10.29
N LEU A 9 51.67 -3.57 -10.55
CA LEU A 9 50.81 -4.74 -10.80
C LEU A 9 49.99 -5.13 -9.56
N LEU A 10 50.60 -5.13 -8.37
CA LEU A 10 49.91 -5.44 -7.11
C LEU A 10 48.82 -4.41 -6.79
N LEU A 11 49.05 -3.13 -7.09
CA LEU A 11 48.08 -2.06 -6.83
C LEU A 11 46.86 -2.18 -7.76
N ILE A 12 47.07 -2.53 -9.03
CA ILE A 12 45.99 -2.77 -10.01
C ILE A 12 45.13 -3.97 -9.58
N VAL A 13 45.76 -5.07 -9.16
CA VAL A 13 45.04 -6.27 -8.69
C VAL A 13 44.22 -5.98 -7.44
N ALA A 14 44.77 -5.23 -6.48
CA ALA A 14 44.07 -4.84 -5.26
C ALA A 14 42.84 -3.94 -5.57
N THR A 15 42.97 -2.97 -6.47
CA THR A 15 41.83 -2.13 -6.87
C THR A 15 40.75 -2.89 -7.61
N ALA A 16 41.13 -3.84 -8.49
CA ALA A 16 40.17 -4.68 -9.19
C ALA A 16 39.39 -5.59 -8.23
N ALA A 17 40.06 -6.14 -7.21
CA ALA A 17 39.42 -6.98 -6.19
C ALA A 17 38.42 -6.18 -5.32
N ILE A 18 38.75 -4.94 -4.94
CA ILE A 18 37.87 -4.07 -4.16
C ILE A 18 36.66 -3.63 -5.00
N ALA A 19 36.87 -3.30 -6.28
CA ALA A 19 35.78 -2.94 -7.20
C ALA A 19 34.82 -4.12 -7.45
N ALA A 20 35.36 -5.33 -7.65
CA ALA A 20 34.57 -6.55 -7.80
C ALA A 20 33.80 -6.90 -6.52
N GLY A 21 34.43 -6.76 -5.34
CA GLY A 21 33.77 -6.96 -4.04
C GLY A 21 32.64 -5.97 -3.77
N SER A 22 32.84 -4.69 -4.14
CA SER A 22 31.83 -3.64 -4.01
C SER A 22 30.67 -3.84 -4.97
N TRP A 23 30.95 -4.19 -6.23
CA TRP A 23 29.94 -4.53 -7.23
C TRP A 23 29.12 -5.77 -6.82
N ALA A 24 29.80 -6.81 -6.32
CA ALA A 24 29.15 -8.01 -5.81
C ALA A 24 28.28 -7.72 -4.58
N LEU A 25 28.71 -6.87 -3.64
CA LEU A 25 27.92 -6.46 -2.47
C LEU A 25 26.67 -5.65 -2.86
N ILE A 26 26.78 -4.75 -3.85
CA ILE A 26 25.64 -3.98 -4.36
C ILE A 26 24.65 -4.91 -5.09
N HIS A 27 25.13 -5.80 -5.95
CA HIS A 27 24.27 -6.76 -6.65
C HIS A 27 23.67 -7.82 -5.74
N LEU A 28 24.40 -8.32 -4.74
CA LEU A 28 23.87 -9.24 -3.73
C LEU A 28 22.81 -8.56 -2.85
N LYS A 29 22.97 -7.28 -2.51
CA LYS A 29 21.92 -6.50 -1.83
C LYS A 29 20.72 -6.23 -2.74
N ALA A 30 20.92 -6.04 -4.04
CA ALA A 30 19.83 -5.89 -5.01
C ALA A 30 19.06 -7.20 -5.26
N LEU A 31 19.76 -8.33 -5.35
CA LEU A 31 19.18 -9.68 -5.46
C LEU A 31 18.47 -10.10 -4.16
N LYS A 32 19.04 -9.82 -2.98
CA LYS A 32 18.36 -10.00 -1.68
C LYS A 32 17.15 -9.08 -1.48
N ARG A 33 17.05 -7.96 -2.20
CA ARG A 33 15.85 -7.09 -2.17
C ARG A 33 14.72 -7.61 -3.05
N GLN A 34 14.99 -8.48 -4.02
CA GLN A 34 13.98 -9.06 -4.92
C GLN A 34 13.50 -10.43 -4.46
N ALA A 35 14.34 -11.21 -3.79
CA ALA A 35 13.89 -12.38 -3.03
C ALA A 35 13.35 -11.92 -1.67
N LEU A 36 12.03 -11.83 -1.52
CA LEU A 36 11.41 -11.84 -0.19
C LEU A 36 12.02 -13.02 0.58
N PRO A 37 12.62 -12.83 1.77
CA PRO A 37 12.94 -13.96 2.62
C PRO A 37 11.60 -14.58 3.02
N GLN A 38 11.21 -15.68 2.36
CA GLN A 38 10.03 -16.45 2.74
C GLN A 38 10.07 -16.84 4.24
N SER A 39 11.27 -16.96 4.81
CA SER A 39 11.52 -17.19 6.23
C SER A 39 11.06 -16.05 7.15
N ASP A 40 11.12 -14.79 6.73
CA ASP A 40 10.69 -13.66 7.58
C ASP A 40 9.17 -13.49 7.58
N VAL A 41 8.49 -13.79 6.47
CA VAL A 41 7.02 -13.72 6.37
C VAL A 41 6.35 -14.84 7.17
N LEU A 42 6.94 -16.05 7.15
CA LEU A 42 6.46 -17.19 7.94
C LEU A 42 6.63 -16.95 9.45
N ASN A 43 7.73 -16.32 9.88
CA ASN A 43 7.99 -16.02 11.29
C ASN A 43 7.15 -14.85 11.84
N GLN A 44 6.85 -13.82 11.03
CA GLN A 44 6.05 -12.67 11.49
C GLN A 44 4.59 -13.01 11.77
N THR A 45 4.05 -14.02 11.09
CA THR A 45 2.63 -14.42 11.22
C THR A 45 2.43 -15.51 12.29
N SER A 46 3.44 -16.34 12.56
CA SER A 46 3.41 -17.39 13.59
C SER A 46 3.35 -16.84 15.04
N LEU A 47 3.88 -15.64 15.30
CA LEU A 47 3.92 -15.08 16.66
C LEU A 47 2.57 -14.59 17.21
N ARG A 48 1.48 -14.60 16.43
CA ARG A 48 0.29 -13.79 16.74
C ARG A 48 -1.05 -14.38 16.33
N SER A 49 -1.14 -15.67 16.02
CA SER A 49 -2.44 -16.35 15.99
C SER A 49 -2.92 -16.57 17.43
N ALA A 50 -4.22 -16.37 17.69
CA ALA A 50 -4.82 -16.77 18.95
C ALA A 50 -4.74 -18.30 19.16
N ASP A 51 -4.57 -19.06 18.07
CA ASP A 51 -4.38 -20.51 18.04
C ASP A 51 -3.16 -20.86 17.16
N PRO A 52 -1.97 -21.06 17.75
CA PRO A 52 -0.75 -21.38 17.00
C PRO A 52 -0.80 -22.79 16.38
N ASP A 53 -1.52 -23.73 16.98
CA ASP A 53 -1.62 -25.12 16.49
C ASP A 53 -2.52 -25.19 15.27
N LEU A 54 -3.67 -24.48 15.28
CA LEU A 54 -4.51 -24.32 14.11
C LEU A 54 -3.75 -23.62 12.98
N TRP A 55 -3.00 -22.56 13.28
CA TRP A 55 -2.17 -21.88 12.28
C TRP A 55 -1.17 -22.85 11.63
N ALA A 56 -0.42 -23.60 12.43
CA ALA A 56 0.60 -24.53 11.93
C ALA A 56 -0.02 -25.62 11.03
N ARG A 57 -1.11 -26.25 11.46
CA ARG A 57 -1.82 -27.27 10.69
C ARG A 57 -2.43 -26.70 9.40
N SER A 58 -3.01 -25.50 9.46
CA SER A 58 -3.56 -24.83 8.28
C SER A 58 -2.45 -24.46 7.28
N MET A 59 -1.28 -24.01 7.74
CA MET A 59 -0.13 -23.76 6.87
C MET A 59 0.40 -25.04 6.21
N GLU A 60 0.49 -26.14 6.95
CA GLU A 60 0.84 -27.45 6.41
C GLU A 60 -0.16 -27.87 5.33
N LYS A 61 -1.48 -27.77 5.61
CA LYS A 61 -2.54 -28.03 4.63
C LYS A 61 -2.48 -27.09 3.42
N VAL A 62 -2.16 -25.81 3.54
CA VAL A 62 -2.05 -24.94 2.36
C VAL A 62 -0.86 -25.33 1.49
N THR A 63 0.28 -25.63 2.12
CA THR A 63 1.56 -25.80 1.42
C THR A 63 1.90 -27.24 1.03
N GLU A 64 1.13 -28.22 1.48
CA GLU A 64 1.30 -29.63 1.10
C GLU A 64 1.27 -29.81 -0.44
N ASP A 65 2.18 -30.63 -0.95
CA ASP A 65 2.25 -30.94 -2.38
C ASP A 65 1.00 -31.68 -2.86
N ARG A 66 0.43 -31.25 -3.98
CA ARG A 66 -0.77 -31.83 -4.59
C ARG A 66 -0.45 -33.02 -5.52
N GLY A 67 0.84 -33.30 -5.73
CA GLY A 67 1.32 -34.32 -6.66
C GLY A 67 1.03 -33.99 -8.13
N HIS A 68 1.37 -34.92 -9.03
CA HIS A 68 1.17 -34.79 -10.49
C HIS A 68 -0.30 -34.85 -10.94
N SER A 69 -1.25 -34.87 -9.99
CA SER A 69 -2.70 -34.72 -10.20
C SER A 69 -3.09 -33.36 -10.83
N GLY A 70 -2.11 -32.47 -11.05
CA GLY A 70 -2.27 -31.06 -11.39
C GLY A 70 -2.30 -30.69 -12.88
N ASP A 71 -2.19 -31.64 -13.82
CA ASP A 71 -2.30 -31.36 -15.27
C ASP A 71 -3.76 -31.18 -15.74
N VAL A 72 -4.60 -30.57 -14.90
CA VAL A 72 -5.92 -30.09 -15.32
C VAL A 72 -5.72 -28.76 -16.02
N ALA A 73 -6.13 -28.68 -17.28
CA ALA A 73 -6.10 -27.44 -18.03
C ALA A 73 -6.90 -26.35 -17.28
N LEU A 74 -6.27 -25.19 -17.10
CA LEU A 74 -6.93 -24.04 -16.50
C LEU A 74 -7.92 -23.44 -17.50
N GLU A 75 -9.21 -23.50 -17.17
CA GLU A 75 -10.26 -22.85 -17.93
C GLU A 75 -10.66 -21.58 -17.19
N ILE A 76 -10.23 -20.42 -17.69
CA ILE A 76 -10.55 -19.12 -17.06
C ILE A 76 -11.94 -18.69 -17.56
N PRO A 77 -12.97 -18.63 -16.69
CA PRO A 77 -14.31 -18.18 -17.08
C PRO A 77 -14.28 -16.72 -17.56
N PRO A 78 -15.16 -16.32 -18.51
CA PRO A 78 -15.20 -14.95 -19.01
C PRO A 78 -15.41 -13.90 -17.90
N GLU A 79 -16.14 -14.25 -16.83
CA GLU A 79 -16.42 -13.41 -15.67
C GLU A 79 -15.15 -12.95 -14.94
N LEU A 80 -14.09 -13.76 -14.96
CA LEU A 80 -12.82 -13.47 -14.29
C LEU A 80 -11.77 -12.84 -15.22
N ARG A 81 -12.11 -12.62 -16.50
CA ARG A 81 -11.23 -11.95 -17.46
C ARG A 81 -11.37 -10.44 -17.33
N HIS A 82 -10.37 -9.71 -17.82
CA HIS A 82 -10.50 -8.28 -17.99
C HIS A 82 -11.60 -7.98 -19.02
N TYR A 83 -12.44 -6.99 -18.72
CA TYR A 83 -13.30 -6.33 -19.69
C TYR A 83 -12.50 -5.77 -20.87
N GLU A 84 -13.17 -5.58 -22.01
CA GLU A 84 -12.56 -4.90 -23.17
C GLU A 84 -12.07 -3.50 -22.78
N ASP A 85 -12.90 -2.74 -22.07
CA ASP A 85 -12.46 -1.54 -21.35
C ASP A 85 -11.94 -1.92 -19.96
N ARG A 86 -10.62 -1.83 -19.77
CA ARG A 86 -9.95 -2.17 -18.52
C ARG A 86 -10.38 -1.31 -17.33
N HIS A 87 -10.98 -0.14 -17.56
CA HIS A 87 -11.46 0.74 -16.50
C HIS A 87 -12.81 0.28 -15.96
N TRP A 88 -13.58 -0.51 -16.71
CA TRP A 88 -14.92 -0.95 -16.30
C TRP A 88 -14.92 -1.65 -14.95
N PHE A 89 -13.93 -2.53 -14.72
CA PHE A 89 -13.75 -3.23 -13.45
C PHE A 89 -13.63 -2.27 -12.26
N LEU A 90 -12.76 -1.27 -12.37
CA LEU A 90 -12.55 -0.27 -11.32
C LEU A 90 -13.75 0.68 -11.21
N ALA A 91 -14.35 1.05 -12.34
CA ALA A 91 -15.53 1.89 -12.38
C ALA A 91 -16.74 1.24 -11.70
N THR A 92 -16.89 -0.09 -11.79
CA THR A 92 -17.92 -0.83 -11.04
C THR A 92 -17.75 -0.64 -9.53
N GLN A 93 -16.52 -0.68 -9.04
CA GLN A 93 -16.21 -0.54 -7.62
C GLN A 93 -16.37 0.91 -7.15
N VAL A 94 -15.96 1.88 -7.96
CA VAL A 94 -16.20 3.31 -7.70
C VAL A 94 -17.70 3.63 -7.70
N ALA A 95 -18.48 3.03 -8.60
CA ALA A 95 -19.92 3.17 -8.65
C ALA A 95 -20.58 2.69 -7.35
N GLU A 96 -20.15 1.54 -6.82
CA GLU A 96 -20.62 1.04 -5.52
C GLU A 96 -20.30 2.00 -4.38
N VAL A 97 -19.05 2.49 -4.34
CA VAL A 97 -18.62 3.46 -3.34
C VAL A 97 -19.48 4.72 -3.38
N LYS A 98 -19.77 5.25 -4.57
CA LYS A 98 -20.64 6.42 -4.75
C LYS A 98 -22.09 6.12 -4.34
N LYS A 99 -22.63 4.98 -4.77
CA LYS A 99 -24.02 4.55 -4.48
C LYS A 99 -24.30 4.55 -2.97
N PHE A 100 -23.35 4.04 -2.18
CA PHE A 100 -23.51 3.90 -0.73
C PHE A 100 -22.75 4.95 0.09
N SER A 101 -22.12 5.93 -0.57
CA SER A 101 -21.28 6.95 0.10
C SER A 101 -20.23 6.31 1.03
N VAL A 102 -19.61 5.22 0.57
CA VAL A 102 -18.64 4.46 1.38
C VAL A 102 -17.41 5.33 1.60
N GLN A 103 -17.09 5.60 2.86
CA GLN A 103 -15.86 6.30 3.19
C GLN A 103 -14.67 5.34 3.01
N PRO A 104 -13.68 5.66 2.14
CA PRO A 104 -12.44 4.91 2.07
C PRO A 104 -11.55 5.21 3.27
N VAL A 105 -10.87 4.17 3.77
CA VAL A 105 -9.87 4.26 4.83
C VAL A 105 -8.64 4.99 4.30
N GLN A 106 -8.32 6.15 4.88
CA GLN A 106 -7.13 6.92 4.47
C GLN A 106 -5.87 6.40 5.16
N ASP A 107 -5.94 6.16 6.46
CA ASP A 107 -4.84 5.75 7.33
C ASP A 107 -5.28 4.75 8.40
N PHE A 108 -4.35 4.36 9.28
CA PHE A 108 -4.64 3.46 10.39
C PHE A 108 -5.54 4.06 11.48
N VAL A 109 -5.62 5.39 11.58
CA VAL A 109 -6.49 6.09 12.54
C VAL A 109 -7.94 5.97 12.09
N ASP A 110 -8.21 6.23 10.82
CA ASP A 110 -9.53 6.02 10.22
C ASP A 110 -9.96 4.57 10.38
N LEU A 111 -9.05 3.62 10.15
CA LEU A 111 -9.32 2.20 10.31
C LEU A 111 -9.70 1.83 11.75
N ALA A 112 -8.93 2.31 12.73
CA ALA A 112 -9.24 2.12 14.14
C ALA A 112 -10.63 2.70 14.49
N ALA A 113 -10.92 3.93 14.04
CA ALA A 113 -12.20 4.56 14.29
C ALA A 113 -13.37 3.83 13.61
N MET A 114 -13.17 3.26 12.41
CA MET A 114 -14.18 2.46 11.72
C MET A 114 -14.45 1.13 12.45
N ILE A 115 -13.41 0.51 13.02
CA ILE A 115 -13.56 -0.69 13.87
C ILE A 115 -14.37 -0.35 15.13
N GLU A 116 -14.07 0.76 15.80
CA GLU A 116 -14.80 1.20 17.00
C GLU A 116 -16.28 1.48 16.70
N ARG A 117 -16.61 1.99 15.50
CA ARG A 117 -17.99 2.20 15.06
C ARG A 117 -18.68 0.93 14.54
N GLY A 118 -17.97 -0.19 14.41
CA GLY A 118 -18.49 -1.44 13.87
C GLY A 118 -18.72 -1.43 12.36
N GLU A 119 -18.17 -0.44 11.63
CA GLU A 119 -18.27 -0.38 10.17
C GLU A 119 -17.39 -1.42 9.48
N VAL A 120 -16.29 -1.79 10.13
CA VAL A 120 -15.43 -2.92 9.76
C VAL A 120 -15.21 -3.78 10.99
N VAL A 121 -15.04 -5.07 10.77
CA VAL A 121 -14.85 -6.07 11.82
C VAL A 121 -13.48 -6.71 11.67
N PRO A 122 -12.75 -6.89 12.79
CA PRO A 122 -11.50 -7.65 12.76
C PRO A 122 -11.78 -9.11 12.46
N VAL A 123 -10.94 -9.73 11.65
CA VAL A 123 -11.09 -11.14 11.24
C VAL A 123 -9.98 -12.01 11.88
N PRO A 124 -10.27 -13.26 12.28
CA PRO A 124 -9.27 -14.24 12.69
C PRO A 124 -8.11 -14.36 11.69
N ALA A 125 -6.88 -14.51 12.19
CA ALA A 125 -5.73 -14.78 11.32
C ALA A 125 -5.83 -16.17 10.66
N VAL A 126 -6.49 -17.11 11.33
CA VAL A 126 -6.77 -18.45 10.85
C VAL A 126 -8.11 -18.92 11.39
N THR A 127 -8.83 -19.66 10.57
CA THR A 127 -10.00 -20.47 10.91
C THR A 127 -9.80 -21.87 10.32
N ASP A 128 -10.78 -22.76 10.48
CA ASP A 128 -10.77 -24.06 9.80
C ASP A 128 -10.88 -23.89 8.27
N THR A 129 -11.48 -22.79 7.80
CA THR A 129 -11.85 -22.58 6.39
C THR A 129 -10.95 -21.60 5.63
N TYR A 130 -10.21 -20.74 6.31
CA TYR A 130 -9.25 -19.83 5.67
C TYR A 130 -8.05 -19.49 6.56
N ILE A 131 -7.00 -19.00 5.92
CA ILE A 131 -5.79 -18.49 6.59
C ILE A 131 -5.32 -17.20 5.92
N LEU A 132 -4.96 -16.21 6.74
CA LEU A 132 -4.45 -14.92 6.30
C LEU A 132 -2.92 -14.96 6.16
N LEU A 133 -2.38 -15.08 4.95
CA LEU A 133 -0.93 -15.14 4.74
C LEU A 133 -0.43 -13.93 3.95
N GLY A 134 0.47 -13.15 4.55
CA GLY A 134 1.05 -11.97 3.91
C GLY A 134 0.25 -10.67 4.10
N VAL A 135 -0.86 -10.73 4.84
CA VAL A 135 -1.58 -9.54 5.30
C VAL A 135 -0.64 -8.67 6.14
N GLY A 136 -0.40 -7.45 5.69
CA GLY A 136 0.51 -6.53 6.37
C GLY A 136 2.00 -6.87 6.27
N ALA A 137 2.44 -7.73 5.35
CA ALA A 137 3.85 -8.13 5.22
C ALA A 137 4.85 -6.98 4.95
N ARG A 138 4.37 -5.77 4.66
CA ARG A 138 5.19 -4.55 4.47
C ARG A 138 4.98 -3.50 5.54
N VAL A 139 4.18 -3.82 6.57
CA VAL A 139 4.01 -2.96 7.73
C VAL A 139 5.29 -2.97 8.56
N ASP A 140 5.74 -1.80 8.96
CA ASP A 140 6.85 -1.61 9.89
C ASP A 140 6.36 -1.15 11.27
N GLY A 141 7.29 -1.10 12.22
CA GLY A 141 7.06 -0.58 13.57
C GLY A 141 7.21 0.94 13.70
N SER A 142 7.11 1.69 12.60
CA SER A 142 7.10 3.16 12.68
C SER A 142 5.91 3.66 13.52
N VAL A 143 5.96 4.91 13.96
CA VAL A 143 4.85 5.55 14.66
C VAL A 143 3.58 5.56 13.79
N PHE A 144 2.42 5.67 14.43
CA PHE A 144 1.18 5.93 13.70
C PHE A 144 1.20 7.35 13.14
N THR A 145 0.48 7.56 12.05
CA THR A 145 0.45 8.85 11.36
C THR A 145 -0.95 9.13 10.87
N ARG A 146 -1.34 10.41 10.85
CA ARG A 146 -2.50 10.89 10.11
C ARG A 146 -2.12 11.15 8.65
N TYR A 147 -2.91 10.67 7.70
CA TYR A 147 -2.71 10.90 6.26
C TYR A 147 -3.60 12.04 5.76
N VAL A 148 -3.02 13.22 5.54
CA VAL A 148 -3.77 14.41 5.09
C VAL A 148 -3.03 15.11 3.97
N ALA A 149 -3.77 15.52 2.93
CA ALA A 149 -3.23 16.23 1.77
C ALA A 149 -1.98 15.54 1.18
N ARG A 150 -2.01 14.21 1.14
CA ARG A 150 -0.94 13.33 0.69
C ARG A 150 0.34 13.32 1.54
N GLN A 151 0.27 13.82 2.77
CA GLN A 151 1.36 13.85 3.75
C GLN A 151 1.05 12.96 4.95
N ASN A 152 2.09 12.37 5.53
CA ASN A 152 2.00 11.59 6.76
C ASN A 152 2.40 12.50 7.93
N ILE A 153 1.51 12.70 8.90
CA ILE A 153 1.78 13.51 10.10
C ILE A 153 1.93 12.54 11.27
N GLU A 154 3.10 12.46 11.89
CA GLU A 154 3.32 11.60 13.06
C GLU A 154 2.33 11.93 14.18
N LEU A 155 1.69 10.89 14.71
CA LEU A 155 0.84 11.00 15.88
C LEU A 155 1.69 10.79 17.13
N ASN A 156 1.71 11.83 17.96
CA ASN A 156 2.47 11.85 19.19
C ASN A 156 1.58 12.41 20.31
N ASP A 157 1.68 11.86 21.51
CA ASP A 157 1.27 12.58 22.71
C ASP A 157 2.28 13.69 23.04
N GLU A 158 2.11 14.35 24.19
CA GLU A 158 3.01 15.42 24.59
C GLU A 158 4.45 14.95 24.82
N ALA A 159 4.65 13.76 25.40
CA ALA A 159 5.97 13.21 25.66
C ALA A 159 6.65 12.80 24.34
N GLY A 160 5.98 12.02 23.51
CA GLY A 160 6.45 11.60 22.19
C GLY A 160 6.75 12.79 21.27
N LEU A 161 5.98 13.88 21.37
CA LEU A 161 6.24 15.09 20.59
C LEU A 161 7.54 15.77 21.03
N ARG A 162 7.79 15.89 22.34
CA ARG A 162 9.06 16.40 22.87
C ARG A 162 10.23 15.54 22.39
N ASP A 163 10.08 14.22 22.45
CA ASP A 163 11.10 13.29 21.98
C ASP A 163 11.33 13.42 20.47
N ALA A 164 10.27 13.58 19.68
CA ALA A 164 10.37 13.80 18.25
C ALA A 164 11.17 15.07 17.91
N TYR A 165 10.87 16.19 18.58
CA TYR A 165 11.67 17.41 18.43
C TYR A 165 13.13 17.20 18.85
N ALA A 166 13.38 16.58 20.00
CA ALA A 166 14.74 16.33 20.49
C ALA A 166 15.55 15.44 19.51
N ARG A 167 14.92 14.42 18.92
CA ARG A 167 15.54 13.59 17.87
C ARG A 167 15.89 14.41 16.63
N LEU A 168 14.97 15.22 16.12
CA LEU A 168 15.18 16.05 14.93
C LEU A 168 16.29 17.10 15.14
N GLU A 169 16.34 17.73 16.32
CA GLU A 169 17.42 18.67 16.68
C GLU A 169 18.78 17.98 16.77
N THR A 170 18.83 16.80 17.39
CA THR A 170 20.06 16.00 17.50
C THR A 170 20.54 15.55 16.12
N ALA A 171 19.63 15.07 15.27
CA ALA A 171 19.93 14.66 13.89
C ALA A 171 20.44 15.84 13.06
N HIS A 172 19.78 16.99 13.13
CA HIS A 172 20.22 18.23 12.48
C HIS A 172 21.65 18.61 12.88
N ALA A 173 21.94 18.66 14.18
CA ALA A 173 23.28 19.01 14.69
C ALA A 173 24.36 18.01 14.22
N ASN A 174 24.05 16.72 14.21
CA ASN A 174 24.96 15.67 13.70
C ASN A 174 25.23 15.82 12.21
N LEU A 175 24.18 16.01 11.40
CA LEU A 175 24.31 16.21 9.94
C LEU A 175 25.13 17.46 9.62
N GLN A 176 24.91 18.56 10.32
CA GLN A 176 25.72 19.79 10.16
C GLN A 176 27.21 19.54 10.48
N LYS A 177 27.49 18.79 11.55
CA LYS A 177 28.86 18.41 11.94
C LYS A 177 29.52 17.52 10.88
N GLU A 178 28.82 16.53 10.37
CA GLU A 178 29.30 15.63 9.32
C GLU A 178 29.60 16.39 8.03
N ILE A 179 28.67 17.22 7.56
CA ILE A 179 28.84 18.07 6.36
C ILE A 179 30.08 18.96 6.53
N SER A 180 30.22 19.63 7.67
CA SER A 180 31.37 20.49 7.96
C SER A 180 32.69 19.69 7.97
N GLY A 181 32.66 18.47 8.51
CA GLY A 181 33.80 17.54 8.50
C GLY A 181 34.22 17.15 7.08
N LEU A 182 33.26 16.74 6.25
CA LEU A 182 33.48 16.38 4.85
C LEU A 182 33.99 17.56 4.02
N GLN A 183 33.43 18.76 4.22
CA GLN A 183 33.91 19.99 3.57
C GLN A 183 35.35 20.32 3.93
N LYS A 184 35.73 20.12 5.20
CA LYS A 184 37.11 20.32 5.66
C LYS A 184 38.07 19.30 5.03
N GLN A 185 37.65 18.03 4.90
CA GLN A 185 38.41 17.00 4.19
C GLN A 185 38.58 17.36 2.71
N LEU A 186 37.51 17.80 2.05
CA LEU A 186 37.53 18.22 0.64
C LEU A 186 38.50 19.40 0.43
N GLY A 187 38.49 20.39 1.31
CA GLY A 187 39.41 21.54 1.27
C GLY A 187 40.89 21.18 1.52
N GLY A 188 41.16 20.02 2.13
CA GLY A 188 42.52 19.51 2.36
C GLY A 188 43.10 18.65 1.23
N LEU A 189 42.28 18.24 0.24
CA LEU A 189 42.72 17.39 -0.86
C LEU A 189 43.54 18.18 -1.90
N LYS A 190 44.55 17.52 -2.48
CA LYS A 190 45.34 18.09 -3.58
C LYS A 190 44.54 18.04 -4.88
N LYS A 191 44.82 18.97 -5.80
CA LYS A 191 44.20 19.01 -7.14
C LYS A 191 44.41 17.73 -7.96
N SER A 192 45.40 16.90 -7.62
CA SER A 192 45.64 15.61 -8.27
C SER A 192 44.63 14.52 -7.88
N ASP A 193 43.87 14.71 -6.79
CA ASP A 193 43.02 13.68 -6.20
C ASP A 193 41.55 13.80 -6.65
N LEU A 194 41.32 14.04 -7.95
CA LEU A 194 40.00 14.37 -8.51
C LEU A 194 38.91 13.35 -8.16
N THR A 195 39.22 12.04 -8.18
CA THR A 195 38.24 10.99 -7.84
C THR A 195 37.76 11.11 -6.39
N LYS A 196 38.67 11.36 -5.44
CA LYS A 196 38.31 11.53 -4.02
C LYS A 196 37.50 12.80 -3.78
N GLN A 197 37.81 13.86 -4.54
CA GLN A 197 37.03 15.10 -4.48
C GLN A 197 35.59 14.87 -4.95
N ASP A 198 35.40 14.14 -6.06
CA ASP A 198 34.06 13.78 -6.56
C ASP A 198 33.28 12.90 -5.57
N GLU A 199 33.94 11.90 -4.96
CA GLU A 199 33.32 11.04 -3.94
C GLU A 199 32.88 11.84 -2.70
N LEU A 200 33.75 12.69 -2.14
CA LEU A 200 33.39 13.55 -1.01
C LEU A 200 32.28 14.53 -1.36
N GLN A 201 32.30 15.09 -2.57
CA GLN A 201 31.24 16.01 -3.01
C GLN A 201 29.89 15.30 -3.12
N LYS A 202 29.85 14.06 -3.63
CA LYS A 202 28.63 13.23 -3.66
C LYS A 202 28.10 12.96 -2.25
N GLU A 203 28.99 12.65 -1.31
CA GLU A 203 28.61 12.41 0.08
C GLU A 203 28.07 13.68 0.76
N ILE A 204 28.73 14.84 0.56
CA ILE A 204 28.25 16.14 1.04
C ILE A 204 26.84 16.42 0.51
N ASN A 205 26.62 16.23 -0.80
CA ASN A 205 25.31 16.46 -1.42
C ASN A 205 24.24 15.53 -0.83
N ALA A 206 24.58 14.25 -0.58
CA ALA A 206 23.67 13.31 0.07
C ALA A 206 23.31 13.73 1.50
N ARG A 207 24.28 14.15 2.31
CA ARG A 207 24.04 14.64 3.68
C ARG A 207 23.27 15.96 3.71
N GLN A 208 23.49 16.86 2.76
CA GLN A 208 22.69 18.08 2.62
C GLN A 208 21.23 17.77 2.28
N GLN A 209 20.99 16.75 1.45
CA GLN A 209 19.63 16.30 1.16
C GLN A 209 18.96 15.67 2.40
N GLU A 210 19.69 14.92 3.21
CA GLU A 210 19.21 14.40 4.50
C GLU A 210 18.89 15.53 5.49
N LEU A 211 19.76 16.55 5.59
CA LEU A 211 19.54 17.73 6.43
C LEU A 211 18.26 18.47 6.03
N LYS A 212 18.06 18.68 4.73
CA LYS A 212 16.85 19.29 4.19
C LYS A 212 15.60 18.47 4.55
N SER A 213 15.65 17.14 4.44
CA SER A 213 14.53 16.28 4.85
C SER A 213 14.23 16.43 6.34
N ASN A 214 15.25 16.49 7.19
CA ASN A 214 15.08 16.68 8.63
C ASN A 214 14.44 18.05 8.95
N ASP A 215 14.81 19.10 8.23
CA ASP A 215 14.20 20.43 8.37
C ASP A 215 12.73 20.43 7.90
N GLU A 216 12.42 19.72 6.82
CA GLU A 216 11.04 19.53 6.33
C GLU A 216 10.19 18.77 7.36
N ASP A 217 10.72 17.72 7.99
CA ASP A 217 10.04 16.95 9.04
C ASP A 217 9.75 17.82 10.27
N LYS A 218 10.73 18.63 10.70
CA LYS A 218 10.55 19.58 11.81
C LYS A 218 9.51 20.65 11.46
N ALA A 219 9.59 21.24 10.28
CA ALA A 219 8.62 22.24 9.81
C ALA A 219 7.20 21.65 9.73
N GLN A 220 7.09 20.35 9.43
CA GLN A 220 5.82 19.64 9.46
C GLN A 220 5.27 19.52 10.89
N LEU A 221 6.10 19.13 11.87
CA LEU A 221 5.67 19.13 13.28
C LEU A 221 5.26 20.54 13.73
N ASP A 222 6.03 21.57 13.39
CA ASP A 222 5.70 22.96 13.72
C ASP A 222 4.37 23.40 13.10
N LYS A 223 4.09 22.99 11.87
CA LYS A 223 2.83 23.30 11.17
C LYS A 223 1.61 22.72 11.89
N TYR A 224 1.69 21.50 12.41
CA TYR A 224 0.53 20.79 12.95
C TYR A 224 0.45 20.80 14.49
N TYR A 225 1.59 20.86 15.18
CA TYR A 225 1.71 20.88 16.64
C TYR A 225 2.21 22.20 17.24
N GLY A 226 2.77 23.10 16.41
CA GLY A 226 3.30 24.37 16.86
C GLY A 226 2.24 25.28 17.49
N GLN A 227 2.67 26.07 18.46
CA GLN A 227 1.82 27.04 19.17
C GLN A 227 1.53 28.32 18.37
N SER A 228 1.95 28.42 17.11
CA SER A 228 1.73 29.60 16.28
C SER A 228 0.24 29.80 16.06
N TYR A 229 -0.34 30.60 16.95
CA TYR A 229 -1.72 31.04 17.12
C TYR A 229 -2.24 31.87 15.93
N VAL A 230 -1.69 31.71 14.72
CA VAL A 230 -2.32 32.25 13.53
C VAL A 230 -3.40 31.25 13.14
N GLN A 231 -4.56 31.53 13.71
CA GLN A 231 -5.85 30.91 13.55
C GLN A 231 -6.29 30.92 12.08
N SER A 232 -5.62 30.12 11.25
CA SER A 232 -6.13 29.69 9.97
C SER A 232 -7.21 28.66 10.28
N TYR A 233 -8.46 29.13 10.36
CA TYR A 233 -9.70 28.36 10.60
C TYR A 233 -9.94 27.17 9.63
N SER A 234 -8.94 26.75 8.86
CA SER A 234 -9.07 25.81 7.74
C SER A 234 -8.14 24.59 7.79
N SER A 235 -7.17 24.48 8.71
CA SER A 235 -6.41 23.23 8.83
C SER A 235 -7.25 22.21 9.62
N ALA A 236 -7.94 21.33 8.89
CA ALA A 236 -8.77 20.25 9.45
C ALA A 236 -8.03 19.37 10.49
N GLU A 237 -6.70 19.39 10.48
CA GLU A 237 -5.82 18.71 11.44
C GLU A 237 -5.15 19.75 12.36
N SER A 238 -5.75 19.97 13.52
CA SER A 238 -5.17 20.79 14.59
C SER A 238 -4.53 19.90 15.66
N ARG A 239 -3.58 20.42 16.43
CA ARG A 239 -2.98 19.73 17.58
C ARG A 239 -4.01 19.02 18.50
N PRO A 240 -5.13 19.65 18.91
CA PRO A 240 -6.16 18.96 19.69
C PRO A 240 -6.83 17.79 18.95
N LYS A 241 -6.92 17.83 17.62
CA LYS A 241 -7.44 16.70 16.84
C LYS A 241 -6.42 15.56 16.80
N LEU A 242 -5.16 15.85 16.49
CA LEU A 242 -4.10 14.82 16.42
C LEU A 242 -3.89 14.12 17.76
N TRP A 243 -4.01 14.85 18.88
CA TRP A 243 -3.98 14.24 20.20
C TRP A 243 -5.18 13.34 20.46
N ARG A 244 -6.41 13.75 20.12
CA ARG A 244 -7.58 12.87 20.22
C ARG A 244 -7.45 11.62 19.35
N ASP A 245 -6.90 11.76 18.15
CA ASP A 245 -6.62 10.64 17.25
C ASP A 245 -5.61 9.66 17.90
N TYR A 246 -4.55 10.17 18.52
CA TYR A 246 -3.58 9.36 19.25
C TYR A 246 -4.18 8.70 20.51
N GLU A 247 -4.97 9.44 21.30
CA GLU A 247 -5.68 8.92 22.47
C GLU A 247 -6.67 7.80 22.10
N SER A 248 -7.37 7.94 20.98
CA SER A 248 -8.29 6.92 20.47
C SER A 248 -7.52 5.65 20.09
N LEU A 249 -6.38 5.79 19.38
CA LEU A 249 -5.50 4.66 19.10
C LEU A 249 -4.98 3.99 20.37
N GLN A 250 -4.57 4.77 21.39
CA GLN A 250 -4.16 4.22 22.68
C GLN A 250 -5.30 3.50 23.39
N ALA A 251 -6.53 4.03 23.34
CA ALA A 251 -7.70 3.41 23.94
C ALA A 251 -8.00 2.05 23.31
N LEU A 252 -8.02 1.99 21.97
CA LEU A 252 -8.15 0.73 21.23
C LEU A 252 -7.02 -0.24 21.58
N ALA A 253 -5.77 0.22 21.58
CA ALA A 253 -4.58 -0.58 21.84
C ALA A 253 -4.57 -1.25 23.22
N LYS A 254 -5.23 -0.68 24.24
CA LYS A 254 -5.30 -1.27 25.59
C LYS A 254 -6.00 -2.62 25.63
N ASN A 255 -6.95 -2.87 24.74
CA ASN A 255 -7.65 -4.14 24.65
C ASN A 255 -8.21 -4.34 23.24
N PHE A 256 -7.32 -4.61 22.29
CA PHE A 256 -7.73 -4.98 20.94
C PHE A 256 -7.65 -6.48 20.76
N ARG A 257 -8.81 -7.12 20.56
CA ARG A 257 -8.94 -8.57 20.37
C ARG A 257 -8.35 -9.41 21.52
N GLY A 258 -8.55 -8.95 22.76
CA GLY A 258 -8.04 -9.64 23.95
C GLY A 258 -6.54 -9.46 24.20
N ARG A 259 -5.90 -8.53 23.48
CA ARG A 259 -4.48 -8.20 23.67
C ARG A 259 -4.30 -6.70 23.89
N SER A 260 -3.34 -6.35 24.75
CA SER A 260 -2.83 -4.99 24.88
C SER A 260 -1.60 -4.79 24.01
N PHE A 261 -1.46 -3.60 23.42
CA PHE A 261 -0.32 -3.20 22.61
C PHE A 261 0.31 -1.92 23.19
N ASN A 262 1.62 -1.93 23.42
CA ASN A 262 2.36 -0.73 23.81
C ASN A 262 2.73 0.09 22.57
N LEU A 263 2.15 1.28 22.42
CA LEU A 263 2.43 2.15 21.26
C LEU A 263 3.84 2.77 21.29
N ASP A 264 4.57 2.69 22.40
CA ASP A 264 5.97 3.10 22.48
C ASP A 264 6.93 2.02 21.96
N ASP A 265 6.49 0.76 21.93
CA ASP A 265 7.26 -0.35 21.40
C ASP A 265 7.03 -0.54 19.89
N SER A 266 8.13 -0.63 19.14
CA SER A 266 8.10 -0.79 17.67
C SER A 266 7.43 -2.09 17.23
N SER A 267 7.65 -3.17 17.97
CA SER A 267 7.11 -4.49 17.62
C SER A 267 5.61 -4.56 17.86
N ASP A 268 5.11 -3.95 18.94
CA ASP A 268 3.68 -3.83 19.24
C ASP A 268 2.96 -2.87 18.29
N ARG A 269 3.58 -1.76 17.87
CA ARG A 269 3.02 -0.92 16.79
C ARG A 269 2.86 -1.70 15.49
N GLN A 270 3.88 -2.44 15.09
CA GLN A 270 3.81 -3.31 13.91
C GLN A 270 2.69 -4.35 14.07
N ALA A 271 2.55 -4.94 15.26
CA ALA A 271 1.49 -5.90 15.58
C ALA A 271 0.10 -5.32 15.42
N LEU A 272 -0.13 -4.17 16.06
CA LEU A 272 -1.41 -3.51 16.01
C LEU A 272 -1.77 -3.13 14.57
N LYS A 273 -0.83 -2.58 13.80
CA LYS A 273 -1.03 -2.29 12.38
C LYS A 273 -1.42 -3.54 11.58
N ILE A 274 -0.74 -4.68 11.76
CA ILE A 274 -1.12 -5.94 11.10
C ILE A 274 -2.55 -6.35 11.52
N TYR A 275 -2.85 -6.30 12.82
CA TYR A 275 -4.17 -6.64 13.36
C TYR A 275 -5.28 -5.74 12.81
N LEU A 276 -5.01 -4.45 12.61
CA LEU A 276 -5.94 -3.51 11.99
C LEU A 276 -6.17 -3.88 10.51
N LEU A 277 -5.11 -4.18 9.74
CA LEU A 277 -5.22 -4.64 8.35
C LEU A 277 -5.95 -5.99 8.21
N SER A 278 -5.97 -6.80 9.28
CA SER A 278 -6.78 -8.01 9.38
C SER A 278 -8.25 -7.67 9.69
N SER A 279 -8.88 -6.83 8.88
CA SER A 279 -10.29 -6.43 9.02
C SER A 279 -10.98 -6.32 7.66
N LEU A 280 -12.29 -6.48 7.65
CA LEU A 280 -13.18 -6.29 6.48
C LEU A 280 -14.48 -5.62 6.92
N ARG A 281 -15.21 -5.03 5.97
CA ARG A 281 -16.63 -4.74 6.18
C ARG A 281 -17.42 -6.05 6.28
N PRO A 282 -18.54 -6.11 7.03
CA PRO A 282 -19.33 -7.32 7.20
C PRO A 282 -19.72 -8.00 5.88
N GLU A 283 -20.01 -7.21 4.84
CA GLU A 283 -20.41 -7.72 3.53
C GLU A 283 -19.25 -8.42 2.81
N GLY A 284 -18.05 -7.85 2.89
CA GLY A 284 -16.83 -8.48 2.39
C GLY A 284 -16.50 -9.77 3.16
N LEU A 285 -16.63 -9.76 4.49
CA LEU A 285 -16.40 -10.93 5.33
C LEU A 285 -17.38 -12.06 4.99
N LYS A 286 -18.66 -11.75 4.80
CA LYS A 286 -19.69 -12.74 4.42
C LYS A 286 -19.35 -13.45 3.12
N ILE A 287 -18.88 -12.73 2.11
CA ILE A 287 -18.44 -13.33 0.83
C ILE A 287 -17.19 -14.20 1.04
N LEU A 288 -16.21 -13.70 1.80
CA LEU A 288 -15.01 -14.47 2.11
C LEU A 288 -15.35 -15.80 2.80
N GLU A 289 -16.19 -15.76 3.84
CA GLU A 289 -16.60 -16.95 4.59
C GLU A 289 -17.38 -17.94 3.72
N GLU A 290 -18.27 -17.48 2.84
CA GLU A 290 -18.99 -18.35 1.91
C GLU A 290 -18.03 -19.08 0.95
N VAL A 291 -17.10 -18.35 0.32
CA VAL A 291 -16.14 -18.94 -0.62
C VAL A 291 -15.17 -19.87 0.10
N ALA A 292 -14.67 -19.46 1.27
CA ALA A 292 -13.77 -20.26 2.11
C ALA A 292 -14.44 -21.56 2.56
N GLN A 293 -15.69 -21.50 3.03
CA GLN A 293 -16.44 -22.69 3.43
C GLN A 293 -16.63 -23.66 2.27
N ARG A 294 -17.07 -23.19 1.10
CA ARG A 294 -17.25 -24.05 -0.09
C ARG A 294 -15.95 -24.70 -0.55
N TYR A 295 -14.85 -23.95 -0.52
CA TYR A 295 -13.52 -24.49 -0.82
C TYR A 295 -13.11 -25.55 0.20
N HIS A 296 -13.30 -25.27 1.49
CA HIS A 296 -13.01 -26.20 2.56
C HIS A 296 -13.85 -27.49 2.46
N ASP A 297 -15.15 -27.39 2.23
CA ASP A 297 -16.05 -28.54 2.07
C ASP A 297 -15.63 -29.43 0.89
N LYS A 298 -15.04 -28.84 -0.17
CA LYS A 298 -14.62 -29.56 -1.36
C LYS A 298 -13.26 -30.24 -1.21
N PHE A 299 -12.31 -29.60 -0.52
CA PHE A 299 -10.90 -30.02 -0.52
C PHE A 299 -10.35 -30.36 0.87
N ASP A 300 -11.11 -30.15 1.95
CA ASP A 300 -10.66 -30.23 3.35
C ASP A 300 -9.41 -29.36 3.63
N ARG A 301 -9.39 -28.16 3.04
CA ARG A 301 -8.26 -27.23 3.12
C ARG A 301 -8.73 -25.81 3.39
N PRO A 302 -7.96 -25.02 4.14
CA PRO A 302 -8.28 -23.62 4.31
C PRO A 302 -7.88 -22.82 3.06
N LEU A 303 -8.72 -21.87 2.68
CA LEU A 303 -8.48 -20.92 1.61
C LEU A 303 -7.38 -19.92 2.00
N LEU A 304 -6.41 -19.69 1.10
CA LEU A 304 -5.32 -18.75 1.33
C LEU A 304 -5.74 -17.33 0.93
N VAL A 305 -5.82 -16.43 1.91
CA VAL A 305 -6.15 -15.01 1.69
C VAL A 305 -4.91 -14.16 1.91
N SER A 306 -4.50 -13.41 0.89
CA SER A 306 -3.26 -12.63 0.92
C SER A 306 -3.45 -11.17 1.32
N SER A 307 -4.68 -10.67 1.22
CA SER A 307 -4.96 -9.29 1.58
C SER A 307 -6.44 -9.02 1.86
N LEU A 308 -6.69 -7.98 2.66
CA LEU A 308 -8.01 -7.52 3.10
C LEU A 308 -8.06 -5.99 2.96
N ILE A 309 -8.47 -5.27 4.01
CA ILE A 309 -8.47 -3.81 4.00
C ILE A 309 -7.03 -3.24 3.91
N ARG A 310 -6.87 -2.17 3.12
CA ARG A 310 -5.60 -1.45 2.97
C ARG A 310 -5.87 0.05 2.98
N PRO A 311 -5.44 0.79 4.02
CA PRO A 311 -5.51 2.25 4.00
C PRO A 311 -4.84 2.83 2.75
N GLU A 312 -5.36 3.93 2.22
CA GLU A 312 -4.77 4.62 1.07
C GLU A 312 -3.27 4.91 1.28
N GLN A 313 -2.94 5.35 2.50
CA GLN A 313 -1.56 5.56 2.94
C GLN A 313 -0.68 4.31 2.71
N TYR A 314 -1.14 3.15 3.18
CA TYR A 314 -0.42 1.89 3.05
C TYR A 314 -0.32 1.45 1.59
N GLN A 315 -1.40 1.59 0.82
CA GLN A 315 -1.42 1.29 -0.61
C GLN A 315 -0.39 2.13 -1.38
N ARG A 316 -0.24 3.42 -1.05
CA ARG A 316 0.78 4.29 -1.65
C ARG A 316 2.20 3.92 -1.25
N ALA A 317 2.42 3.51 0.00
CA ALA A 317 3.73 3.01 0.43
C ALA A 317 4.13 1.75 -0.36
N LEU A 318 3.19 0.81 -0.57
CA LEU A 318 3.41 -0.38 -1.40
C LEU A 318 3.83 -0.03 -2.83
N ARG A 319 3.31 1.05 -3.42
CA ARG A 319 3.65 1.47 -4.79
C ARG A 319 5.10 1.88 -4.99
N ARG A 320 5.78 2.35 -3.94
CA ARG A 320 7.21 2.68 -4.03
C ARG A 320 8.05 1.46 -4.44
N VAL A 321 7.55 0.25 -4.14
CA VAL A 321 8.23 -1.01 -4.42
C VAL A 321 7.46 -1.93 -5.38
N ASN A 322 6.15 -1.74 -5.55
CA ASN A 322 5.29 -2.52 -6.44
C ASN A 322 4.57 -1.63 -7.46
N ARG A 323 5.03 -1.65 -8.72
CA ARG A 323 4.44 -0.86 -9.81
C ARG A 323 3.01 -1.27 -10.18
N TYR A 324 2.55 -2.46 -9.76
CA TYR A 324 1.21 -2.98 -10.08
C TYR A 324 0.11 -2.47 -9.14
N ALA A 325 0.43 -1.80 -8.03
CA ALA A 325 -0.61 -1.24 -7.18
C ALA A 325 -1.29 -0.04 -7.87
N VAL A 326 -2.62 -0.06 -7.92
CA VAL A 326 -3.47 0.89 -8.67
C VAL A 326 -3.43 2.31 -8.04
N LEU A 327 -3.44 3.35 -8.89
CA LEU A 327 -3.75 4.75 -8.53
C LEU A 327 -5.10 5.12 -9.12
N ILE A 328 -6.15 4.86 -8.37
CA ILE A 328 -7.42 5.56 -8.57
C ILE A 328 -7.74 6.28 -7.27
N ASP A 329 -8.61 7.27 -7.34
CA ASP A 329 -8.98 8.09 -6.19
C ASP A 329 -9.61 7.27 -5.05
N THR A 330 -10.07 6.05 -5.35
CA THR A 330 -10.58 5.11 -4.33
C THR A 330 -10.02 3.70 -4.57
N PRO A 331 -8.86 3.36 -3.98
CA PRO A 331 -8.32 2.00 -4.07
C PRO A 331 -9.32 0.99 -3.49
N PRO A 332 -9.62 -0.14 -4.15
CA PRO A 332 -10.73 -1.01 -3.75
C PRO A 332 -10.58 -1.56 -2.32
N HIS A 333 -9.37 -1.94 -1.94
CA HIS A 333 -9.05 -2.40 -0.59
C HIS A 333 -9.20 -1.32 0.49
N SER A 334 -9.20 -0.02 0.17
CA SER A 334 -9.44 1.01 1.21
C SER A 334 -10.90 1.07 1.63
N THR A 335 -11.82 0.48 0.87
CA THR A 335 -13.25 0.42 1.23
C THR A 335 -13.55 -0.63 2.30
N GLY A 336 -12.69 -1.64 2.46
CA GLY A 336 -12.98 -2.82 3.28
C GLY A 336 -13.92 -3.85 2.65
N LEU A 337 -14.34 -3.65 1.39
CA LEU A 337 -15.17 -4.60 0.62
C LEU A 337 -14.34 -5.55 -0.24
N ALA A 338 -13.03 -5.29 -0.37
CA ALA A 338 -12.14 -6.05 -1.23
C ALA A 338 -11.18 -6.96 -0.46
N PHE A 339 -10.90 -8.13 -1.01
CA PHE A 339 -9.89 -9.06 -0.53
C PHE A 339 -9.25 -9.83 -1.69
N ASP A 340 -8.04 -10.33 -1.47
CA ASP A 340 -7.30 -11.11 -2.46
C ASP A 340 -7.14 -12.56 -2.00
N ILE A 341 -7.47 -13.50 -2.89
CA ILE A 341 -7.22 -14.93 -2.70
C ILE A 341 -5.96 -15.30 -3.46
N ASP A 342 -4.96 -15.87 -2.79
CA ASP A 342 -3.70 -16.29 -3.40
C ASP A 342 -3.81 -17.71 -3.94
N TYR A 343 -3.65 -17.85 -5.25
CA TYR A 343 -3.80 -19.14 -5.92
C TYR A 343 -2.48 -19.87 -6.19
N ARG A 344 -1.34 -19.38 -5.68
CA ARG A 344 0.00 -19.99 -5.92
C ARG A 344 0.12 -21.42 -5.41
N TYR A 345 -0.58 -21.73 -4.33
CA TYR A 345 -0.55 -23.04 -3.69
C TYR A 345 -1.73 -23.93 -4.08
N LEU A 346 -2.51 -23.51 -5.08
CA LEU A 346 -3.67 -24.24 -5.55
C LEU A 346 -3.34 -25.04 -6.81
N SER A 347 -3.73 -26.31 -6.83
CA SER A 347 -3.73 -27.14 -8.04
C SER A 347 -4.67 -26.59 -9.12
N GLY A 348 -4.55 -27.08 -10.36
CA GLY A 348 -5.45 -26.71 -11.45
C GLY A 348 -6.93 -26.99 -11.12
N ALA A 349 -7.23 -28.10 -10.44
CA ALA A 349 -8.60 -28.43 -10.02
C ALA A 349 -9.15 -27.47 -8.95
N GLU A 350 -8.32 -27.10 -7.97
CA GLU A 350 -8.68 -26.10 -6.94
C GLU A 350 -8.90 -24.71 -7.55
N GLN A 351 -8.03 -24.30 -8.48
CA GLN A 351 -8.20 -23.04 -9.21
C GLN A 351 -9.47 -23.05 -10.05
N ASN A 352 -9.74 -24.09 -10.83
CA ASN A 352 -10.96 -24.19 -11.62
C ASN A 352 -12.21 -24.14 -10.74
N PHE A 353 -12.23 -24.88 -9.61
CA PHE A 353 -13.34 -24.83 -8.66
C PHE A 353 -13.58 -23.42 -8.12
N LEU A 354 -12.54 -22.74 -7.63
CA LEU A 354 -12.68 -21.37 -7.13
C LEU A 354 -13.14 -20.41 -8.21
N MET A 355 -12.59 -20.52 -9.43
CA MET A 355 -13.02 -19.67 -10.53
C MET A 355 -14.50 -19.88 -10.88
N THR A 356 -15.00 -21.11 -10.84
CA THR A 356 -16.43 -21.41 -11.02
C THR A 356 -17.28 -20.80 -9.90
N GLU A 357 -16.89 -20.93 -8.64
CA GLU A 357 -17.64 -20.33 -7.53
C GLU A 357 -17.64 -18.79 -7.58
N LEU A 358 -16.51 -18.18 -7.94
CA LEU A 358 -16.41 -16.73 -8.10
C LEU A 358 -17.20 -16.23 -9.32
N ALA A 359 -17.21 -16.99 -10.43
CA ALA A 359 -18.03 -16.67 -11.60
C ALA A 359 -19.53 -16.70 -11.23
N ARG A 360 -19.99 -17.75 -10.54
CA ARG A 360 -21.36 -17.85 -10.05
C ARG A 360 -21.77 -16.63 -9.21
N LEU A 361 -20.93 -16.22 -8.25
CA LEU A 361 -21.21 -15.06 -7.40
C LEU A 361 -21.25 -13.74 -8.18
N LYS A 362 -20.45 -13.63 -9.24
CA LYS A 362 -20.46 -12.47 -10.14
C LYS A 362 -21.72 -12.45 -11.01
N ASP A 363 -22.14 -13.59 -11.54
CA ASP A 363 -23.39 -13.73 -12.31
C ASP A 363 -24.63 -13.43 -11.47
N GLU A 364 -24.60 -13.81 -10.18
CA GLU A 364 -25.61 -13.43 -9.19
C GLU A 364 -25.59 -11.93 -8.86
N GLY A 365 -24.61 -11.17 -9.37
CA GLY A 365 -24.45 -9.75 -9.12
C GLY A 365 -24.03 -9.42 -7.69
N ARG A 366 -23.40 -10.36 -6.98
CA ARG A 366 -23.01 -10.19 -5.56
C ARG A 366 -21.59 -9.68 -5.36
N ILE A 367 -20.73 -9.92 -6.35
CA ILE A 367 -19.33 -9.51 -6.35
C ILE A 367 -18.90 -8.96 -7.71
N GLU A 368 -17.83 -8.19 -7.69
CA GLU A 368 -16.97 -7.94 -8.84
C GLU A 368 -15.65 -8.68 -8.63
N VAL A 369 -15.16 -9.39 -9.63
CA VAL A 369 -13.97 -10.26 -9.49
C VAL A 369 -13.14 -10.28 -10.76
N ILE A 370 -11.82 -10.39 -10.57
CA ILE A 370 -10.88 -10.60 -11.66
C ILE A 370 -9.74 -11.52 -11.24
N ARG A 371 -9.23 -12.30 -12.20
CA ARG A 371 -7.96 -13.01 -12.05
C ARG A 371 -6.81 -12.08 -12.44
N GLU A 372 -6.06 -11.60 -11.45
CA GLU A 372 -4.94 -10.69 -11.70
C GLU A 372 -3.71 -11.41 -12.25
N ARG A 373 -2.90 -10.68 -13.04
CA ARG A 373 -1.57 -11.10 -13.47
C ARG A 373 -0.57 -10.95 -12.30
N GLY A 374 -0.77 -11.73 -11.25
CA GLY A 374 0.01 -11.58 -10.00
C GLY A 374 -0.15 -12.73 -9.02
N ALA A 375 -0.82 -13.80 -9.43
CA ALA A 375 -1.14 -14.95 -8.61
C ALA A 375 -2.28 -14.78 -7.59
N ASN A 376 -3.17 -13.80 -7.79
CA ASN A 376 -4.34 -13.61 -6.94
C ASN A 376 -5.65 -13.46 -7.73
N TYR A 377 -6.76 -13.88 -7.12
CA TYR A 377 -8.10 -13.41 -7.48
C TYR A 377 -8.43 -12.19 -6.62
N HIS A 378 -8.70 -11.06 -7.26
CA HIS A 378 -9.17 -9.86 -6.55
C HIS A 378 -10.69 -9.89 -6.53
N VAL A 379 -11.26 -9.92 -5.33
CA VAL A 379 -12.71 -10.00 -5.09
C VAL A 379 -13.17 -8.73 -4.41
N PHE A 380 -14.26 -8.14 -4.89
CA PHE A 380 -14.92 -6.97 -4.32
C PHE A 380 -16.40 -7.27 -4.09
N ALA A 381 -16.88 -7.18 -2.86
CA ALA A 381 -18.27 -7.43 -2.51
C ALA A 381 -19.15 -6.18 -2.68
N PHE A 382 -20.41 -6.37 -3.12
CA PHE A 382 -21.41 -5.30 -3.12
C PHE A 382 -22.22 -5.30 -1.82
N ILE A 383 -22.49 -4.10 -1.29
CA ILE A 383 -23.08 -3.87 0.04
C ILE A 383 -24.50 -4.43 0.13
N ASP A 384 -25.32 -4.19 -0.88
CA ASP A 384 -26.68 -4.74 -0.97
C ASP A 384 -26.72 -6.08 -1.72
N GLY A 385 -25.56 -6.65 -2.05
CA GLY A 385 -25.45 -7.85 -2.87
C GLY A 385 -25.98 -7.67 -4.28
N GLN A 386 -26.01 -6.44 -4.81
CA GLN A 386 -26.44 -6.12 -6.16
C GLN A 386 -25.41 -5.24 -6.87
N ARG A 387 -24.97 -5.69 -8.05
CA ARG A 387 -24.07 -4.92 -8.91
C ARG A 387 -24.68 -3.55 -9.24
N PRO A 388 -23.91 -2.45 -9.17
CA PRO A 388 -24.33 -1.15 -9.66
C PRO A 388 -24.87 -1.19 -11.10
N SER A 389 -25.81 -0.31 -11.42
CA SER A 389 -26.34 -0.20 -12.79
C SER A 389 -25.26 0.26 -13.77
N ASP A 390 -25.33 -0.17 -15.03
CA ASP A 390 -24.36 0.21 -16.06
C ASP A 390 -24.28 1.74 -16.26
N GLU A 391 -25.37 2.45 -16.02
CA GLU A 391 -25.41 3.93 -16.01
C GLU A 391 -24.48 4.50 -14.92
N LEU A 392 -24.55 3.98 -13.69
CA LEU A 392 -23.72 4.46 -12.59
C LEU A 392 -22.24 4.07 -12.77
N ILE A 393 -21.99 2.91 -13.37
CA ILE A 393 -20.65 2.44 -13.73
C ILE A 393 -20.05 3.34 -14.79
N THR A 394 -20.81 3.65 -15.83
CA THR A 394 -20.37 4.55 -16.91
C THR A 394 -20.08 5.94 -16.38
N ALA A 395 -20.93 6.48 -15.49
CA ALA A 395 -20.71 7.74 -14.78
C ALA A 395 -19.50 7.71 -13.81
N SER A 396 -18.88 6.55 -13.61
CA SER A 396 -17.72 6.35 -12.74
C SER A 396 -16.43 6.05 -13.50
N LEU A 397 -16.47 5.97 -14.84
CA LEU A 397 -15.28 5.69 -15.67
C LEU A 397 -14.18 6.75 -15.49
N GLU A 398 -14.52 8.04 -15.47
CA GLU A 398 -13.55 9.13 -15.30
C GLU A 398 -12.79 9.00 -13.95
N ALA A 399 -13.52 8.80 -12.85
CA ALA A 399 -12.94 8.60 -11.53
C ALA A 399 -12.11 7.30 -11.41
N ALA A 400 -12.37 6.32 -12.29
CA ALA A 400 -11.59 5.10 -12.43
C ALA A 400 -10.36 5.25 -13.35
N GLY A 401 -10.07 6.46 -13.84
CA GLY A 401 -8.96 6.76 -14.73
C GLY A 401 -9.23 6.45 -16.20
N GLY A 402 -10.50 6.24 -16.58
CA GLY A 402 -10.93 6.15 -17.97
C GLY A 402 -10.72 7.47 -18.72
N PRO A 403 -10.71 7.45 -20.07
CA PRO A 403 -10.64 8.68 -20.86
C PRO A 403 -11.78 9.62 -20.46
N GLU A 404 -11.49 10.90 -20.27
CA GLU A 404 -12.54 11.92 -20.15
C GLU A 404 -13.46 11.74 -21.36
N GLN A 405 -14.75 11.49 -21.12
CA GLN A 405 -15.72 11.57 -22.20
C GLN A 405 -15.62 12.99 -22.72
N GLU A 406 -15.15 13.16 -23.96
CA GLU A 406 -15.26 14.43 -24.68
C GLU A 406 -16.77 14.69 -24.82
N ALA A 407 -17.36 15.28 -23.77
CA ALA A 407 -18.76 15.63 -23.73
C ALA A 407 -19.02 16.44 -24.99
N ASP A 408 -19.91 15.95 -25.86
CA ASP A 408 -20.29 16.48 -27.16
C ASP A 408 -20.21 18.00 -27.25
N HIS A 409 -19.00 18.53 -27.47
CA HIS A 409 -18.78 19.92 -27.84
C HIS A 409 -19.10 20.12 -29.33
N ALA A 410 -19.60 19.08 -30.00
CA ALA A 410 -20.19 19.15 -31.32
C ALA A 410 -21.46 20.03 -31.36
N GLU A 411 -22.28 20.09 -30.30
CA GLU A 411 -23.49 20.94 -30.32
C GLU A 411 -23.23 22.44 -30.09
N LYS A 412 -22.10 22.82 -29.49
CA LYS A 412 -21.74 24.24 -29.36
C LYS A 412 -21.05 24.82 -30.60
N ARG A 413 -20.53 23.99 -31.51
CA ARG A 413 -19.97 24.48 -32.79
C ARG A 413 -21.05 24.87 -33.81
N ASP A 414 -22.27 24.38 -33.69
CA ASP A 414 -23.33 24.71 -34.65
C ASP A 414 -24.07 26.03 -34.34
N GLN A 415 -24.17 26.41 -33.07
CA GLN A 415 -24.74 27.73 -32.71
C GLN A 415 -23.84 28.92 -33.10
N GLY A 416 -22.52 28.73 -33.18
CA GLY A 416 -21.58 29.73 -33.69
C GLY A 416 -21.70 29.93 -35.21
N THR A 417 -21.96 28.86 -35.94
CA THR A 417 -22.07 28.87 -37.41
C THR A 417 -23.42 29.46 -37.86
N ILE A 418 -24.52 29.13 -37.16
CA ILE A 418 -25.85 29.71 -37.43
C ILE A 418 -25.89 31.22 -37.08
N ARG A 419 -25.19 31.68 -36.04
CA ARG A 419 -25.06 33.12 -35.74
C ARG A 419 -24.25 33.88 -36.81
N ARG A 420 -23.27 33.25 -37.45
CA ARG A 420 -22.47 33.85 -38.53
C ARG A 420 -23.26 33.99 -39.84
N LEU A 421 -24.11 33.02 -40.17
CA LEU A 421 -24.96 33.06 -41.36
C LEU A 421 -26.10 34.08 -41.26
N ARG A 422 -26.69 34.30 -40.07
CA ARG A 422 -27.70 35.36 -39.87
C ARG A 422 -27.13 36.78 -39.98
N ARG A 423 -25.84 37.00 -39.73
CA ARG A 423 -25.20 38.32 -39.91
C ARG A 423 -24.94 38.66 -41.40
N LEU A 424 -24.68 37.66 -42.23
CA LEU A 424 -24.42 37.86 -43.67
C LEU A 424 -25.69 38.13 -44.49
N HIS A 425 -26.87 37.70 -44.03
CA HIS A 425 -28.14 38.02 -44.70
C HIS A 425 -28.70 39.41 -44.39
N ARG A 426 -28.19 40.12 -43.38
CA ARG A 426 -28.59 41.52 -43.10
C ARG A 426 -27.83 42.57 -43.92
N PHE A 427 -26.72 42.20 -44.56
CA PHE A 427 -25.90 43.12 -45.36
C PHE A 427 -26.20 43.10 -46.88
N LYS A 428 -27.17 42.31 -47.34
CA LYS A 428 -27.61 42.27 -48.75
C LYS A 428 -28.96 42.97 -49.02
N LYS A 429 -29.49 43.71 -48.04
CA LYS A 429 -30.66 44.59 -48.21
C LYS A 429 -30.33 45.96 -47.61
N GLN A 430 -29.45 46.69 -48.29
CA GLN A 430 -29.39 48.15 -48.27
C GLN A 430 -28.80 48.62 -49.58
#